data_AF-A0A3M1LZY1-F1
#
_entry.id   AF-A0A3M1LZY1-F1
#
_cell.length_a   1.000
_cell.length_b   1.000
_cell.length_c   1.000
_cell.angle_alpha   90.00
_cell.angle_beta   90.00
_cell.angle_gamma   90.00
#
_symmetry.space_group_name_H-M   'P 1'
#
loop_
_entity.id
_entity.type
_entity.pdbx_description
1 polymer ?
#
loop_
_entity_poly.entity_id
_entity_poly.type
_entity_poly.pdbx_seq_one_letter_code
_entity_poly.pdbx_strand_id
1 'polypeptide(L)'
;MGRLSVLLATEGTYPFAGGGVSTWCDILIRRLPEVDFTLYAVTGTPNVAYRYDLPANVRRVIHIPLWGTEEPAEYVLADLPFAQFYRRKRATTEEVIARRFIPRFRRFLQGVERQEMNVTDYGPVIHDLYRYFQEYDYNRTFKSRQTWEVFKEEMLRPYREQPGA
;
A
#
# COMPACT_ATOMS: atom_id res chain seq x y z
N MET A 1 -26.75 2.56 17.37
CA MET A 1 -26.34 2.37 15.95
C MET A 1 -24.97 3.01 15.79
N GLY A 2 -23.97 2.30 15.25
CA GLY A 2 -22.62 2.87 15.07
C GLY A 2 -22.62 4.01 14.05
N ARG A 3 -21.74 4.99 14.21
CA ARG A 3 -21.51 6.02 13.19
C ARG A 3 -20.93 5.36 11.92
N LEU A 4 -21.26 5.90 10.74
CA LEU A 4 -20.67 5.44 9.49
C LEU A 4 -19.15 5.73 9.52
N SER A 5 -18.34 4.73 9.15
CA SER A 5 -16.88 4.87 9.08
C SER A 5 -16.42 4.88 7.63
N VAL A 6 -15.66 5.89 7.22
CA VAL A 6 -15.17 6.08 5.85
C VAL A 6 -13.64 6.17 5.83
N LEU A 7 -13.01 5.45 4.90
CA LEU A 7 -11.61 5.63 4.55
C LEU A 7 -11.52 6.65 3.40
N LEU A 8 -10.93 7.82 3.66
CA LEU A 8 -10.65 8.82 2.63
C LEU A 8 -9.19 8.71 2.22
N ALA A 9 -8.93 8.15 1.03
CA ALA A 9 -7.59 8.02 0.48
C ALA A 9 -7.24 9.23 -0.39
N THR A 10 -6.07 9.82 -0.12
CA THR A 10 -5.58 11.03 -0.78
C THR A 10 -4.12 10.84 -1.17
N GLU A 11 -3.74 11.35 -2.33
CA GLU A 11 -2.35 11.34 -2.82
C GLU A 11 -1.91 12.79 -3.05
N GLY A 12 -0.79 13.19 -2.46
CA GLY A 12 -0.19 14.52 -2.65
C GLY A 12 -1.08 15.71 -2.26
N THR A 13 -2.13 15.48 -1.47
CA THR A 13 -3.20 16.46 -1.19
C THR A 13 -3.52 16.53 0.31
N TYR A 14 -4.79 16.38 0.70
CA TYR A 14 -5.24 16.54 2.08
C TYR A 14 -4.61 15.47 2.99
N PRO A 15 -4.22 15.78 4.24
CA PRO A 15 -4.28 17.08 4.91
C PRO A 15 -2.94 17.86 4.89
N PHE A 16 -1.97 17.43 4.08
CA PHE A 16 -0.60 17.93 4.12
C PHE A 16 -0.30 19.00 3.06
N ALA A 17 -0.99 18.96 1.93
CA ALA A 17 -0.86 19.95 0.86
C ALA A 17 -2.15 20.74 0.67
N GLY A 18 -2.03 21.98 0.20
CA GLY A 18 -3.18 22.84 -0.13
C GLY A 18 -3.70 22.59 -1.55
N GLY A 19 -4.70 23.35 -1.96
CA GLY A 19 -5.27 23.29 -3.31
C GLY A 19 -6.74 22.87 -3.32
N GLY A 20 -7.34 22.84 -4.51
CA GLY A 20 -8.79 22.63 -4.66
C GLY A 20 -9.28 21.30 -4.08
N VAL A 21 -8.56 20.21 -4.35
CA VAL A 21 -8.90 18.87 -3.83
C VAL A 21 -8.84 18.86 -2.30
N SER A 22 -7.77 19.42 -1.71
CA SER A 22 -7.62 19.44 -0.26
C SER A 22 -8.69 20.29 0.44
N THR A 23 -9.02 21.44 -0.14
CA THR A 23 -10.11 22.30 0.35
C THR A 23 -11.45 21.58 0.25
N TRP A 24 -11.70 20.85 -0.83
CA TRP A 24 -12.92 20.05 -0.98
C TRP A 24 -13.00 18.94 0.07
N CYS A 25 -11.91 18.20 0.31
CA CYS A 25 -11.84 17.19 1.36
C CYS A 25 -12.14 17.77 2.75
N ASP A 26 -11.53 18.91 3.08
CA ASP A 26 -11.74 19.58 4.38
C ASP A 26 -13.21 20.00 4.56
N ILE A 27 -13.81 20.59 3.53
CA ILE A 27 -15.23 20.97 3.53
C ILE A 27 -16.12 19.73 3.70
N LEU A 28 -15.87 18.66 2.93
CA LEU A 28 -16.65 17.43 2.99
C LEU A 28 -16.67 16.86 4.41
N ILE A 29 -15.50 16.69 5.02
CA ILE A 29 -15.35 16.11 6.36
C ILE A 29 -16.06 16.98 7.40
N ARG A 30 -15.87 18.31 7.36
CA ARG A 30 -16.51 19.24 8.31
C ARG A 30 -18.02 19.29 8.17
N ARG A 31 -18.55 19.07 6.96
CA ARG A 31 -19.99 19.08 6.68
C ARG A 31 -20.69 17.76 7.00
N LEU A 32 -19.94 16.72 7.39
CA LEU A 32 -20.46 15.40 7.78
C LEU A 32 -19.97 15.00 9.19
N PRO A 33 -20.27 15.76 10.25
CA PRO A 33 -19.80 15.49 11.62
C PRO A 33 -20.29 14.17 12.22
N GLU A 34 -21.34 13.57 11.64
CA GLU A 34 -21.89 12.26 11.99
C GLU A 34 -21.12 11.07 11.40
N VAL A 35 -20.23 11.31 10.43
CA VAL A 35 -19.38 10.30 9.78
C VAL A 35 -17.97 10.36 10.38
N ASP A 36 -17.47 9.21 10.81
CA ASP A 36 -16.10 9.07 11.29
C ASP A 36 -15.16 8.78 10.10
N PHE A 37 -14.11 9.59 9.94
CA PHE A 37 -13.15 9.48 8.84
C PHE A 37 -11.81 8.94 9.32
N THR A 38 -11.24 8.02 8.54
CA THR A 38 -9.81 7.69 8.57
C THR A 38 -9.18 8.23 7.31
N LEU A 39 -8.15 9.06 7.44
CA LEU A 39 -7.39 9.58 6.30
C LEU A 39 -6.27 8.60 5.96
N TYR A 40 -6.16 8.23 4.69
CA TYR A 40 -5.04 7.46 4.13
C TYR A 40 -4.29 8.37 3.16
N ALA A 41 -3.32 9.10 3.69
CA ALA A 41 -2.66 10.20 3.00
C ALA A 41 -1.28 9.78 2.50
N VAL A 42 -1.17 9.56 1.19
CA VAL A 42 0.07 9.24 0.48
C VAL A 42 0.81 10.55 0.15
N THR A 43 2.08 10.66 0.54
CA THR A 43 2.92 11.83 0.29
C THR A 43 4.24 11.44 -0.35
N GLY A 44 4.96 12.42 -0.92
CA GLY A 44 6.31 12.19 -1.42
C GLY A 44 7.32 11.91 -0.31
N THR A 45 7.41 12.78 0.69
CA THR A 45 8.42 12.71 1.76
C THR A 45 7.79 12.42 3.12
N PRO A 46 8.58 11.90 4.09
CA PRO A 46 8.07 11.64 5.44
C PRO A 46 7.91 12.90 6.27
N ASN A 47 8.67 13.95 5.94
CA ASN A 47 8.71 15.18 6.71
C ASN A 47 7.64 16.16 6.20
N VAL A 48 6.41 15.98 6.66
CA VAL A 48 5.25 16.83 6.31
C VAL A 48 4.59 17.38 7.57
N ALA A 49 4.02 18.58 7.47
CA ALA A 49 3.23 19.19 8.53
C ALA A 49 1.77 19.30 8.07
N TYR A 50 0.83 19.18 9.01
CA TYR A 50 -0.57 19.44 8.72
C TYR A 50 -0.76 20.88 8.24
N ARG A 51 -1.47 21.03 7.13
CA ARG A 51 -1.87 22.35 6.60
C ARG A 51 -3.30 22.74 7.02
N TYR A 52 -4.04 21.79 7.59
CA TYR A 52 -5.42 21.93 8.00
C TYR A 52 -5.57 21.46 9.45
N ASP A 53 -6.38 22.17 10.23
CA ASP A 53 -6.81 21.73 11.55
C ASP A 53 -7.89 20.66 11.41
N LEU A 54 -7.55 19.42 11.76
CA LEU A 54 -8.45 18.29 11.54
C LEU A 54 -9.65 18.35 12.51
N PRO A 55 -10.90 18.23 12.01
CA PRO A 55 -12.07 18.19 12.87
C PRO A 55 -12.15 16.87 13.66
N ALA A 56 -12.89 16.87 14.77
CA ALA A 56 -12.95 15.74 15.72
C ALA A 56 -13.52 14.44 15.15
N ASN A 57 -14.20 14.51 13.99
CA ASN A 57 -14.69 13.33 13.28
C ASN A 57 -13.61 12.70 12.38
N VAL A 58 -12.41 13.26 12.27
CA VAL A 58 -11.22 12.55 11.79
C VAL A 58 -10.63 11.74 12.94
N ARG A 59 -10.78 10.41 12.88
CA ARG A 59 -10.39 9.50 13.96
C ARG A 59 -8.95 9.03 13.87
N ARG A 60 -8.40 8.98 12.66
CA ARG A 60 -7.04 8.51 12.41
C ARG A 60 -6.51 9.11 11.13
N VAL A 61 -5.22 9.41 11.13
CA VAL A 61 -4.46 9.72 9.91
C VAL A 61 -3.39 8.65 9.75
N ILE A 62 -3.46 7.91 8.65
CA ILE A 62 -2.44 6.99 8.19
C ILE A 62 -1.64 7.75 7.14
N HIS A 63 -0.45 8.21 7.51
CA HIS A 63 0.45 8.94 6.63
C HIS A 63 1.42 7.96 5.98
N ILE A 64 1.53 7.97 4.65
CA ILE A 64 2.36 7.03 3.90
C ILE A 64 3.31 7.79 2.98
N PRO A 65 4.59 7.90 3.35
CA PRO A 65 5.60 8.51 2.51
C PRO A 65 6.11 7.52 1.47
N LEU A 66 6.15 7.93 0.21
CA LEU A 66 6.67 7.11 -0.90
C LEU A 66 8.20 7.05 -0.90
N TRP A 67 8.86 8.10 -0.44
CA TRP A 67 10.32 8.23 -0.46
C TRP A 67 10.88 8.42 0.95
N GLY A 68 12.16 8.08 1.13
CA GLY A 68 12.85 8.33 2.40
C GLY A 68 12.36 7.49 3.57
N THR A 69 11.64 6.39 3.31
CA THR A 69 11.24 5.41 4.32
C THR A 69 12.15 4.19 4.24
N GLU A 70 12.73 3.79 5.37
CA GLU A 70 13.51 2.56 5.44
C GLU A 70 12.59 1.34 5.61
N GLU A 71 11.58 1.48 6.47
CA GLU A 71 10.60 0.46 6.79
C GLU A 71 9.17 1.02 6.60
N PRO A 72 8.53 0.80 5.43
CA PRO A 72 7.17 1.29 5.16
C PRO A 72 6.14 0.84 6.22
N ALA A 73 6.43 -0.28 6.86
CA ALA A 73 5.58 -0.85 7.88
C ALA A 73 5.54 0.00 9.17
N GLU A 74 6.52 0.87 9.44
CA GLU A 74 6.48 1.82 10.56
C GLU A 74 5.33 2.82 10.43
N TYR A 75 4.96 3.17 9.19
CA TYR A 75 3.93 4.16 8.89
C TYR A 75 2.53 3.54 8.83
N VAL A 76 2.45 2.33 8.26
CA VAL A 76 1.16 1.62 8.06
C VAL A 76 0.77 0.81 9.29
N LEU A 77 1.76 0.26 10.00
CA LEU A 77 1.60 -0.68 11.09
C LEU A 77 2.26 -0.16 12.37
N ALA A 78 2.22 1.16 12.59
CA ALA A 78 2.81 1.82 13.76
C ALA A 78 2.41 1.21 15.11
N ASP A 79 1.19 0.63 15.17
CA ASP A 79 0.65 0.01 16.38
C ASP A 79 1.20 -1.41 16.64
N LEU A 80 1.97 -1.99 15.72
CA LEU A 80 2.51 -3.34 15.88
C LEU A 80 3.71 -3.35 16.85
N PRO A 81 3.75 -4.29 17.81
CA PRO A 81 4.90 -4.45 18.69
C PRO A 81 6.16 -4.80 17.91
N PHE A 82 7.31 -4.23 18.31
CA PHE A 82 8.63 -4.52 17.73
C PHE A 82 8.92 -6.04 17.61
N ALA A 83 8.54 -6.81 18.63
CA ALA A 83 8.72 -8.26 18.62
C ALA A 83 8.01 -8.95 17.43
N GLN A 84 6.86 -8.41 16.99
CA GLN A 84 6.12 -8.94 15.85
C GLN A 84 6.83 -8.61 14.53
N PHE A 85 7.34 -7.38 14.36
CA PHE A 85 8.19 -7.02 13.21
C PHE A 85 9.41 -7.94 13.10
N TYR A 86 10.11 -8.15 14.22
CA TYR A 86 11.27 -9.03 14.26
C TYR A 86 10.93 -10.49 13.90
N ARG A 87 9.79 -11.01 14.40
CA ARG A 87 9.31 -12.36 14.05
C ARG A 87 9.01 -12.48 12.55
N ARG A 88 8.33 -11.51 11.94
CA ARG A 88 8.05 -11.50 10.50
C ARG A 88 9.34 -11.54 9.69
N LYS A 89 10.32 -10.70 10.05
CA LYS A 89 11.65 -10.72 9.43
C LYS A 89 12.31 -12.08 9.53
N ARG A 90 12.33 -12.71 10.72
CA ARG A 90 12.92 -14.04 10.91
C ARG A 90 12.20 -15.14 10.14
N ALA A 91 10.87 -15.10 10.06
CA ALA A 91 10.06 -16.08 9.35
C ALA A 91 10.20 -15.99 7.83
N THR A 92 10.64 -14.84 7.30
CA THR A 92 10.77 -14.60 5.87
C THR A 92 12.12 -15.12 5.36
N THR A 93 12.18 -16.38 4.97
CA THR A 93 13.38 -17.02 4.38
C THR A 93 13.30 -17.05 2.85
N GLU A 94 14.43 -17.27 2.18
CA GLU A 94 14.47 -17.48 0.72
C GLU A 94 13.55 -18.63 0.28
N GLU A 95 13.47 -19.71 1.06
CA GLU A 95 12.57 -20.83 0.79
C GLU A 95 11.09 -20.41 0.88
N VAL A 96 10.74 -19.62 1.90
CA VAL A 96 9.39 -19.07 2.06
C VAL A 96 9.06 -18.12 0.91
N ILE A 97 9.99 -17.25 0.51
CA ILE A 97 9.80 -16.35 -0.63
C ILE A 97 9.53 -17.16 -1.90
N ALA A 98 10.40 -18.12 -2.23
CA ALA A 98 10.24 -18.97 -3.41
C ALA A 98 8.91 -19.74 -3.42
N ARG A 99 8.53 -20.36 -2.29
CA ARG A 99 7.34 -21.22 -2.21
C ARG A 99 6.03 -20.45 -2.05
N ARG A 100 6.05 -19.34 -1.33
CA ARG A 100 4.83 -18.63 -0.91
C ARG A 100 4.66 -17.30 -1.63
N PHE A 101 5.71 -16.52 -1.86
CA PHE A 101 5.58 -15.20 -2.49
C PHE A 101 5.60 -15.26 -4.01
N ILE A 102 6.64 -15.88 -4.59
CA ILE A 102 6.90 -15.83 -6.04
C ILE A 102 5.70 -16.23 -6.91
N PRO A 103 4.96 -17.32 -6.62
CA PRO A 103 3.79 -17.67 -7.44
C PRO A 103 2.69 -16.60 -7.41
N ARG A 104 2.50 -15.94 -6.27
CA ARG A 104 1.50 -14.85 -6.10
C ARG A 104 1.97 -13.60 -6.83
N PHE A 105 3.25 -13.27 -6.71
CA PHE A 105 3.86 -12.12 -7.35
C PHE A 105 3.83 -12.23 -8.87
N ARG A 106 4.12 -13.40 -9.44
CA ARG A 106 3.99 -13.65 -10.88
C ARG A 106 2.56 -13.42 -11.38
N ARG A 107 1.56 -14.01 -10.70
CA ARG A 107 0.14 -13.79 -11.03
C ARG A 107 -0.26 -12.32 -10.95
N PHE A 108 0.31 -11.60 -9.99
CA PHE A 108 0.13 -10.15 -9.87
C PHE A 108 0.69 -9.43 -11.09
N LEU A 109 1.98 -9.58 -11.42
CA LEU A 109 2.61 -8.90 -12.55
C LEU A 109 1.88 -9.18 -13.88
N GLN A 110 1.51 -10.44 -14.13
CA GLN A 110 0.78 -10.83 -15.33
C GLN A 110 -0.62 -10.22 -15.44
N GLY A 111 -1.24 -9.85 -14.31
CA GLY A 111 -2.53 -9.16 -14.33
C GLY A 111 -2.40 -7.65 -14.53
N VAL A 112 -1.29 -7.03 -14.09
CA VAL A 112 -1.01 -5.61 -14.33
C VAL A 112 -0.86 -5.31 -15.82
N GLU A 113 -0.32 -6.26 -16.59
CA GLU A 113 -0.15 -6.13 -18.05
C GLU A 113 -1.45 -6.25 -18.86
N ARG A 114 -2.56 -6.67 -18.25
CA ARG A 114 -3.80 -6.91 -18.99
C ARG A 114 -4.51 -5.60 -19.32
N GLN A 115 -4.88 -5.44 -20.59
CA GLN A 115 -5.66 -4.30 -21.07
C GLN A 115 -7.09 -4.28 -20.51
N GLU A 116 -7.66 -5.45 -20.19
CA GLU A 116 -8.97 -5.58 -19.54
C GLU A 116 -8.80 -6.33 -18.21
N MET A 117 -9.10 -5.65 -17.11
CA MET A 117 -9.07 -6.23 -15.77
C MET A 117 -10.49 -6.50 -15.27
N ASN A 118 -10.82 -7.78 -15.02
CA ASN A 118 -11.99 -8.15 -14.24
C ASN A 118 -11.63 -8.16 -12.74
N VAL A 119 -12.31 -7.29 -11.97
CA VAL A 119 -12.09 -7.14 -10.52
C VAL A 119 -12.32 -8.46 -9.77
N THR A 120 -13.27 -9.28 -10.23
CA THR A 120 -13.60 -10.56 -9.59
C THR A 120 -12.45 -11.56 -9.70
N ASP A 121 -11.69 -11.50 -10.79
CA ASP A 121 -10.59 -12.43 -11.07
C ASP A 121 -9.28 -11.96 -10.44
N TYR A 122 -9.06 -10.65 -10.40
CA TYR A 122 -7.80 -10.08 -9.93
C TYR A 122 -7.81 -9.69 -8.45
N GLY A 123 -8.97 -9.37 -7.88
CA GLY A 123 -9.14 -9.09 -6.46
C GLY A 123 -8.53 -10.17 -5.54
N PRO A 124 -8.76 -11.48 -5.79
CA PRO A 124 -8.11 -12.56 -5.03
C PRO A 124 -6.58 -12.51 -5.06
N VAL A 125 -5.96 -12.05 -6.16
CA VAL A 125 -4.49 -11.95 -6.27
C VAL A 125 -3.94 -10.88 -5.34
N ILE A 126 -4.55 -9.70 -5.33
CA ILE A 126 -4.18 -8.60 -4.42
C ILE A 126 -4.39 -9.03 -2.97
N HIS A 127 -5.50 -9.71 -2.70
CA HIS A 127 -5.81 -10.21 -1.36
C HIS A 127 -4.84 -11.30 -0.89
N ASP A 128 -4.38 -12.19 -1.77
CA ASP A 128 -3.36 -13.19 -1.45
C ASP A 128 -2.00 -12.55 -1.12
N LEU A 129 -1.63 -11.46 -1.80
CA LEU A 129 -0.45 -10.66 -1.46
C LEU A 129 -0.62 -9.97 -0.10
N TYR A 130 -1.78 -9.37 0.15
CA TYR A 130 -2.11 -8.78 1.45
C TYR A 130 -1.95 -9.81 2.58
N ARG A 131 -2.51 -11.01 2.42
CA ARG A 131 -2.40 -12.11 3.40
C ARG A 131 -0.96 -12.53 3.63
N TYR A 132 -0.16 -12.64 2.56
CA TYR A 132 1.27 -12.91 2.69
C TYR A 132 1.97 -11.87 3.59
N PHE A 133 1.72 -10.57 3.38
CA PHE A 133 2.34 -9.50 4.17
C PHE A 133 1.75 -9.33 5.59
N GLN A 134 0.69 -10.06 5.94
CA GLN A 134 0.27 -10.18 7.35
C GLN A 134 1.20 -11.09 8.16
N GLU A 135 1.90 -12.02 7.50
CA GLU A 135 2.76 -13.02 8.15
C GLU A 135 4.25 -12.79 7.89
N TYR A 136 4.60 -12.30 6.71
CA TYR A 136 5.97 -12.17 6.24
C TYR A 136 6.35 -10.70 6.02
N ASP A 137 7.65 -10.44 6.02
CA ASP A 137 8.23 -9.11 5.97
C ASP A 137 8.28 -8.56 4.55
N TYR A 138 7.73 -7.37 4.34
CA TYR A 138 7.66 -6.72 3.04
C TYR A 138 9.05 -6.47 2.45
N ASN A 139 9.92 -5.82 3.22
CA ASN A 139 11.22 -5.38 2.75
C ASN A 139 12.15 -6.54 2.43
N ARG A 140 12.22 -7.55 3.29
CA ARG A 140 13.02 -8.75 3.05
C ARG A 140 12.55 -9.52 1.82
N THR A 141 11.25 -9.54 1.57
CA THR A 141 10.65 -10.18 0.39
C THR A 141 11.04 -9.44 -0.90
N PHE A 142 10.83 -8.13 -0.96
CA PHE A 142 11.09 -7.33 -2.16
C PHE A 142 12.57 -7.07 -2.43
N LYS A 143 13.41 -7.04 -1.39
CA LYS A 143 14.88 -6.94 -1.52
C LYS A 143 15.56 -8.27 -1.87
N SER A 144 14.81 -9.38 -1.93
CA SER A 144 15.41 -10.68 -2.27
C SER A 144 15.79 -10.74 -3.74
N ARG A 145 16.88 -11.46 -4.03
CA ARG A 145 17.32 -11.69 -5.42
C ARG A 145 16.24 -12.41 -6.24
N GLN A 146 15.56 -13.38 -5.64
CA GLN A 146 14.53 -14.17 -6.32
C GLN A 146 13.37 -13.30 -6.80
N THR A 147 12.90 -12.37 -5.97
CA THR A 147 11.85 -11.41 -6.34
C THR A 147 12.29 -10.54 -7.51
N TRP A 148 13.53 -10.05 -7.49
CA TRP A 148 14.08 -9.22 -8.57
C TRP A 148 14.18 -9.98 -9.89
N GLU A 149 14.68 -11.22 -9.87
CA GLU A 149 14.78 -12.04 -11.09
C GLU A 149 13.40 -12.29 -11.70
N VAL A 150 12.40 -12.64 -10.89
CA VAL A 150 11.02 -12.84 -11.36
C VAL A 150 10.42 -11.57 -11.93
N PHE A 151 10.65 -10.42 -11.30
CA PHE A 151 10.20 -9.14 -11.84
C PHE A 151 10.78 -8.89 -13.24
N LYS A 152 12.10 -9.04 -13.40
CA LYS A 152 12.76 -8.89 -14.71
C LYS A 152 12.24 -9.90 -15.72
N GLU A 153 12.06 -11.16 -15.32
CA GLU A 153 11.54 -12.21 -16.20
C GLU A 153 10.18 -11.84 -16.77
N GLU A 154 9.23 -11.42 -15.92
CA GLU A 154 7.89 -11.05 -16.38
C GLU A 154 7.89 -9.76 -17.20
N MET A 155 8.59 -8.70 -16.76
CA MET A 155 8.62 -7.42 -17.48
C MET A 155 9.33 -7.52 -18.84
N LEU A 156 10.32 -8.42 -18.98
CA LEU A 156 11.03 -8.64 -20.24
C LEU A 156 10.36 -9.71 -21.11
N ARG A 157 9.38 -10.46 -20.60
CA ARG A 157 8.69 -11.52 -21.34
C ARG A 157 8.10 -11.03 -22.66
N PRO A 158 7.34 -9.90 -22.73
CA PRO A 158 6.78 -9.42 -23.99
C PRO A 158 7.84 -9.17 -25.06
N TYR A 159 9.00 -8.62 -24.67
CA TYR A 159 10.12 -8.33 -25.57
C TYR A 159 10.85 -9.59 -26.07
N ARG A 160 10.79 -10.69 -25.32
CA ARG A 160 11.36 -11.99 -25.71
C ARG A 160 10.42 -12.77 -26.62
N GLU A 161 9.12 -12.70 -26.34
CA GLU A 161 8.09 -13.45 -27.05
C GLU A 161 7.65 -12.75 -28.35
N GLN A 162 7.82 -11.42 -28.45
CA GLN A 162 7.58 -10.62 -29.65
C GLN A 162 8.73 -9.64 -29.90
N PRO A 163 9.89 -10.11 -30.42
CA PRO A 163 10.99 -9.21 -30.77
C PRO A 163 10.62 -8.37 -32.00
N GLY A 164 10.11 -7.15 -31.80
CA GLY A 164 9.93 -6.15 -32.86
C GLY A 164 8.56 -5.46 -32.99
N ALA A 165 7.71 -5.48 -31.97
CA ALA A 165 6.55 -4.58 -31.91
C ALA A 165 6.96 -3.16 -31.44
#